data_AF-A0A2X0K8B7-F1
#
_entry.id   AF-A0A2X0K8B7-F1
#
_cell.length_a   1.000
_cell.length_b   1.000
_cell.length_c   1.000
_cell.angle_alpha   90.00
_cell.angle_beta   90.00
_cell.angle_gamma   90.00
#
_symmetry.space_group_name_H-M   'P 1'
#
loop_
_entity.id
_entity.type
_entity.pdbx_description
1 polymer ?
#
loop_
_entity_poly.entity_id
_entity_poly.type
_entity_poly.pdbx_seq_one_letter_code
_entity_poly.pdbx_strand_id
1 'polypeptide(L)'
;MKRCRIGTLVGDAAHPRAPNGEGANLAMQDAAQLGRALAAYPDDMEAALTAFGQDLFARAVAVEADDGMYSLMIDGQAPHSTLALMTHAGAVR
;
A
#
# COMPACT_ATOMS: atom_id res chain seq x y z
N MET A 1 28.13 -21.46 7.94
CA MET A 1 27.12 -20.67 7.20
C MET A 1 26.66 -19.52 8.07
N LYS A 2 26.76 -18.26 7.60
CA LYS A 2 26.25 -17.10 8.35
C LYS A 2 24.72 -17.19 8.36
N ARG A 3 24.11 -17.34 9.55
CA ARG A 3 22.66 -17.23 9.73
C ARG A 3 22.23 -15.83 9.26
N CYS A 4 21.51 -15.74 8.14
CA CYS A 4 20.74 -14.55 7.84
C CYS A 4 19.60 -14.54 8.88
N ARG A 5 19.62 -13.56 9.79
CA ARG A 5 18.57 -13.41 10.82
C ARG A 5 17.33 -12.89 10.11
N ILE A 6 16.23 -13.61 10.25
CA ILE A 6 14.95 -13.38 9.58
C ILE A 6 14.52 -11.92 9.79
N GLY A 7 14.03 -11.27 8.74
CA GLY A 7 13.55 -9.89 8.77
C GLY A 7 12.44 -9.67 7.73
N THR A 8 11.60 -8.67 7.95
CA THR A 8 10.53 -8.27 7.02
C THR A 8 10.62 -6.78 6.71
N LEU A 9 9.91 -6.33 5.67
CA LEU A 9 9.82 -4.93 5.26
C LEU A 9 8.46 -4.37 5.65
N VAL A 10 8.40 -3.05 5.88
CA VAL A 10 7.17 -2.28 6.18
C VAL A 10 7.22 -0.93 5.48
N GLY A 11 6.06 -0.31 5.26
CA GLY A 11 5.92 1.01 4.64
C GLY A 11 6.52 1.07 3.24
N ASP A 12 7.10 2.20 2.86
CA ASP A 12 7.73 2.42 1.55
C ASP A 12 8.82 1.39 1.20
N ALA A 13 9.46 0.77 2.20
CA ALA A 13 10.42 -0.29 1.93
C ALA A 13 9.74 -1.58 1.41
N ALA A 14 8.47 -1.81 1.79
CA ALA A 14 7.68 -2.95 1.34
C ALA A 14 6.81 -2.63 0.12
N HIS A 15 6.23 -1.42 0.05
CA HIS A 15 5.30 -1.00 -0.99
C HIS A 15 5.46 0.51 -1.30
N PRO A 16 6.52 0.91 -2.01
CA PRO A 16 6.74 2.31 -2.36
C PRO A 16 5.59 2.85 -3.22
N ARG A 17 5.19 4.09 -2.96
CA ARG A 17 3.91 4.63 -3.44
C ARG A 17 4.01 6.07 -3.95
N ALA A 18 3.10 6.44 -4.84
CA ALA A 18 2.92 7.84 -5.21
C ALA A 18 2.52 8.67 -3.97
N PRO A 19 2.96 9.94 -3.87
CA PRO A 19 2.74 10.76 -2.67
C PRO A 19 1.30 11.31 -2.60
N ASN A 20 0.32 10.42 -2.45
CA ASN A 20 -1.10 10.74 -2.31
C ASN A 20 -1.53 11.07 -0.87
N GLY A 21 -0.59 11.10 0.07
CA GLY A 21 -0.84 11.38 1.47
C GLY A 21 -1.13 10.14 2.32
N GLU A 22 -1.31 8.95 1.73
CA GLU A 22 -1.65 7.73 2.48
C GLU A 22 -0.44 6.91 2.93
N GLY A 23 0.75 7.12 2.34
CA GLY A 23 1.94 6.30 2.62
C GLY A 23 2.31 6.22 4.11
N ALA A 24 2.24 7.34 4.84
CA ALA A 24 2.52 7.37 6.27
C ALA A 24 1.48 6.57 7.09
N ASN A 25 0.20 6.69 6.74
CA ASN A 25 -0.88 5.94 7.40
C ASN A 25 -0.73 4.44 7.17
N LEU A 26 -0.41 4.03 5.94
CA LEU A 26 -0.16 2.64 5.59
C LEU A 26 1.07 2.08 6.33
N ALA A 27 2.16 2.83 6.40
CA ALA A 27 3.34 2.43 7.17
C ALA A 27 3.04 2.26 8.67
N MET A 28 2.23 3.14 9.26
CA MET A 28 1.77 2.99 10.65
C MET A 28 0.87 1.77 10.82
N GLN A 29 -0.01 1.49 9.85
CA GLN A 29 -0.86 0.31 9.86
C GLN A 29 -0.03 -0.98 9.78
N ASP A 30 1.01 -1.02 8.95
CA ASP A 30 1.94 -2.14 8.86
C ASP A 30 2.62 -2.41 10.19
N ALA A 31 3.15 -1.37 10.84
CA ALA A 31 3.79 -1.49 12.14
C ALA A 31 2.84 -2.05 13.21
N ALA A 32 1.59 -1.57 13.23
CA ALA A 32 0.58 -2.06 14.16
C ALA A 32 0.18 -3.53 13.90
N GLN A 33 0.08 -3.94 12.64
CA GLN A 33 -0.22 -5.33 12.27
C GLN A 33 0.95 -6.27 12.58
N LEU A 34 2.18 -5.86 12.26
CA LEU A 34 3.38 -6.62 12.60
C LEU A 34 3.49 -6.82 14.12
N GLY A 35 3.25 -5.77 14.92
CA GLY A 35 3.22 -5.87 16.37
C GLY A 35 2.19 -6.86 16.89
N ARG A 36 0.98 -6.90 16.29
CA ARG A 36 -0.05 -7.88 16.63
C ARG A 36 0.35 -9.31 16.24
N ALA A 37 0.93 -9.51 15.07
CA ALA A 37 1.39 -10.82 14.63
C ALA A 37 2.49 -11.35 15.57
N LEU A 38 3.48 -10.51 15.92
CA LEU A 38 4.54 -10.89 16.86
C LEU A 38 3.98 -11.23 18.25
N ALA A 39 2.96 -10.51 18.73
CA ALA A 39 2.30 -10.82 20.00
C ALA A 39 1.48 -12.12 19.96
N ALA A 40 0.94 -12.50 18.79
CA ALA A 40 0.17 -13.73 18.61
C ALA A 40 1.05 -15.00 18.50
N TYR A 41 2.30 -14.85 18.06
CA TYR A 41 3.26 -15.94 17.88
C TYR A 41 4.57 -15.67 18.65
N PRO A 42 4.55 -15.60 19.99
CA PRO A 42 5.70 -15.17 20.78
C PRO A 42 6.92 -16.11 20.68
N ASP A 43 6.69 -17.40 20.40
CA ASP A 43 7.74 -18.43 20.29
C ASP A 43 8.00 -18.86 18.83
N ASP A 44 7.28 -18.28 17.86
CA ASP A 44 7.38 -18.65 16.44
C ASP A 44 7.43 -17.41 15.53
N MET A 45 8.63 -16.84 15.43
CA MET A 45 8.86 -15.65 14.63
C MET A 45 8.64 -15.88 13.13
N GLU A 46 8.92 -17.08 12.62
CA GLU A 46 8.68 -17.39 11.20
C GLU A 46 7.19 -17.43 10.88
N ALA A 47 6.38 -18.03 11.76
CA ALA A 47 4.92 -18.01 11.63
C ALA A 47 4.37 -16.57 11.72
N ALA A 48 4.88 -15.76 12.65
CA ALA A 48 4.48 -14.36 12.80
C ALA A 48 4.71 -13.57 11.51
N LEU A 49 5.92 -13.66 10.95
CA LEU A 49 6.32 -12.92 9.75
C LEU A 49 5.62 -13.44 8.50
N THR A 50 5.36 -14.75 8.42
CA THR A 50 4.58 -15.35 7.32
C THR A 50 3.14 -14.83 7.32
N ALA A 51 2.47 -14.86 8.48
CA ALA A 51 1.10 -14.38 8.61
C ALA A 51 1.00 -12.88 8.27
N PHE A 52 1.90 -12.06 8.84
CA PHE A 52 1.98 -10.64 8.51
C PHE A 52 2.22 -10.39 7.02
N GLY A 53 3.16 -11.11 6.40
CA GLY A 53 3.52 -10.93 4.99
C GLY A 53 2.36 -11.24 4.03
N GLN A 54 1.57 -12.27 4.32
CA GLN A 54 0.38 -12.62 3.54
C GLN A 54 -0.67 -11.51 3.57
N ASP A 55 -0.96 -10.97 4.76
CA ASP A 55 -1.91 -9.88 4.94
C ASP A 55 -1.42 -8.57 4.31
N LEU A 56 -0.12 -8.28 4.43
CA LEU A 56 0.52 -7.11 3.84
C LEU A 56 0.39 -7.13 2.31
N PHE A 57 0.71 -8.26 1.68
CA PHE A 57 0.68 -8.38 0.22
C PHE A 57 -0.72 -8.18 -0.34
N ALA A 58 -1.73 -8.82 0.25
CA ALA A 58 -3.12 -8.68 -0.18
C ALA A 58 -3.61 -7.23 -0.10
N ARG A 59 -3.27 -6.53 0.99
CA ARG A 59 -3.61 -5.11 1.16
C ARG A 59 -2.87 -4.22 0.17
N ALA A 60 -1.56 -4.40 0.00
CA ALA A 60 -0.77 -3.58 -0.91
C ALA A 60 -1.36 -3.60 -2.33
N VAL A 61 -1.73 -4.78 -2.84
CA VAL A 61 -2.38 -4.93 -4.15
C VAL A 61 -3.72 -4.18 -4.22
N ALA A 62 -4.55 -4.25 -3.18
CA ALA A 62 -5.83 -3.56 -3.15
C ALA A 62 -5.68 -2.03 -3.14
N VAL A 63 -4.68 -1.52 -2.43
CA VAL A 63 -4.45 -0.08 -2.28
C VAL A 63 -3.81 0.51 -3.54
N GLU A 64 -2.99 -0.23 -4.28
CA GLU A 64 -2.47 0.21 -5.60
C GLU A 64 -3.57 0.41 -6.65
N ALA A 65 -4.68 -0.33 -6.56
CA ALA A 65 -5.78 -0.21 -7.50
C ALA A 65 -6.54 1.13 -7.40
N ASP A 66 -6.34 1.88 -6.32
CA ASP A 66 -7.08 3.13 -6.02
C ASP A 66 -6.39 4.40 -6.56
N ASP A 67 -5.16 4.30 -7.09
CA ASP A 67 -4.36 5.47 -7.51
C ASP A 67 -4.77 6.07 -8.87
N GLY A 68 -5.81 5.54 -9.52
CA GLY A 68 -6.25 5.96 -10.87
C GLY A 68 -6.68 7.43 -10.99
N MET A 69 -7.10 8.06 -9.89
CA MET A 69 -7.45 9.48 -9.87
C MET A 69 -6.23 10.39 -10.15
N TYR A 70 -5.06 10.05 -9.60
CA TYR A 70 -3.86 10.88 -9.80
C TYR A 70 -3.43 10.89 -11.25
N SER A 71 -3.58 9.78 -11.97
CA SER A 71 -3.31 9.73 -13.41
C SER A 71 -4.15 10.74 -14.20
N LEU A 72 -5.40 11.00 -13.79
CA LEU A 72 -6.27 12.00 -14.43
C LEU A 72 -5.97 13.44 -13.98
N MET A 73 -5.46 13.62 -12.76
CA MET A 73 -5.14 14.94 -12.21
C MET A 73 -3.83 15.52 -12.76
N ILE A 74 -2.89 14.66 -13.18
CA ILE A 74 -1.55 15.05 -13.62
C ILE A 74 -1.23 14.68 -15.07
N ASP A 75 -2.24 14.27 -15.85
CA ASP A 75 -2.06 13.98 -17.26
C ASP A 75 -1.70 15.23 -18.08
N GLY A 76 -1.34 15.02 -19.35
CA GLY A 76 -1.01 16.11 -20.28
C GLY A 76 -2.20 17.01 -20.64
N GLN A 77 -3.40 16.74 -20.13
CA GLN A 77 -4.61 17.55 -20.34
C GLN A 77 -5.10 18.19 -19.04
N ALA A 78 -4.36 18.09 -17.94
CA ALA A 78 -4.72 18.68 -16.67
C ALA A 78 -4.95 20.20 -16.81
N PRO A 79 -6.02 20.76 -16.20
CA PRO A 79 -7.02 20.08 -15.37
C PRO A 79 -8.24 19.52 -16.15
N HIS A 80 -8.27 19.63 -17.48
CA HIS A 80 -9.45 19.36 -18.30
C HIS A 80 -9.96 17.91 -18.19
N SER A 81 -9.09 16.91 -18.06
CA SER A 81 -9.50 15.51 -17.86
C SER A 81 -10.27 15.31 -16.55
N THR A 82 -9.79 15.91 -15.46
CA THR A 82 -10.47 15.86 -14.17
C THR A 82 -11.80 16.63 -14.21
N LEU A 83 -11.83 17.79 -14.88
CA LEU A 83 -13.06 18.54 -15.08
C LEU A 83 -14.09 17.76 -15.91
N ALA A 84 -13.66 17.06 -16.96
CA ALA A 84 -14.53 16.24 -17.80
C ALA A 84 -15.15 15.07 -17.00
N LEU A 85 -14.39 14.45 -16.09
CA LEU A 85 -14.90 13.45 -15.15
C LEU A 85 -15.95 14.05 -14.21
N MET A 86 -15.64 15.16 -13.54
CA MET A 86 -16.53 15.79 -12.56
C MET A 86 -17.83 16.34 -13.19
N THR A 87 -17.74 16.87 -14.41
CA THR A 87 -18.87 17.44 -15.14
C THR A 87 -19.62 16.43 -16.02
N HIS A 88 -19.14 15.18 -16.08
CA HIS A 88 -19.62 14.14 -17.01
C HIS A 88 -19.57 14.55 -18.50
N ALA A 89 -18.77 15.57 -18.85
CA ALA A 89 -18.66 16.09 -20.22
C ALA A 89 -17.99 15.10 -21.20
N GLY A 90 -17.39 14.01 -20.71
CA GLY A 90 -16.84 12.90 -21.50
C GLY A 90 -17.75 11.68 -21.66
N ALA A 91 -18.93 11.65 -21.03
CA ALA A 91 -19.84 10.48 -21.01
C ALA A 91 -20.85 10.44 -22.17
N VAL A 92 -20.66 11.25 -23.21
CA VAL A 92 -21.51 11.26 -24.40
C VAL A 92 -20.76 10.65 -25.58
N ARG A 93 -20.75 9.31 -25.64
CA ARG A 93 -21.16 8.48 -26.79
C ARG A 93 -21.02 7.00 -26.48
#